data_AF-A0A7K1GGM4-F1
#
_entry.id   AF-A0A7K1GGM4-F1
#
_cell.length_a   1.000
_cell.length_b   1.000
_cell.length_c   1.000
_cell.angle_alpha   90.00
_cell.angle_beta   90.00
_cell.angle_gamma   90.00
#
_symmetry.space_group_name_H-M   'P 1'
#
loop_
_entity.id
_entity.type
_entity.pdbx_description
1 polymer ?
#
loop_
_entity_poly.entity_id
_entity_poly.type
_entity_poly.pdbx_seq_one_letter_code
_entity_poly.pdbx_strand_id
1 'polypeptide(L)'
;FCAVESCGKCTPCRIGAGRGVETIDRIAAGDATAIPLLTDLCETMKDGSLCALGGFTPYPVMSALQNFPDEFGATPANQAAE
;
A
#
# COMPACT_ATOMS: atom_id res chain seq x y z
N PHE A 1 -1.48 4.42 5.83
CA PHE A 1 -2.49 4.81 4.82
C PHE A 1 -3.30 6.08 5.14
N CYS A 2 -2.90 6.96 6.07
CA CYS A 2 -3.57 8.28 6.28
C CYS A 2 -5.11 8.25 6.30
N ALA A 3 -5.72 7.16 6.79
CA ALA A 3 -7.14 6.89 6.63
C ALA A 3 -8.01 7.89 7.40
N VAL A 4 -7.55 8.34 8.56
CA VAL A 4 -8.19 9.37 9.38
C VAL A 4 -8.11 10.75 8.70
N GLU A 5 -7.04 11.00 7.95
CA GLU A 5 -6.74 12.28 7.31
C GLU A 5 -7.38 12.41 5.91
N SER A 6 -8.07 11.37 5.45
CA SER A 6 -8.76 11.38 4.16
C SER A 6 -9.99 12.30 4.21
N CYS A 7 -10.07 13.26 3.29
CA CYS A 7 -11.25 14.11 3.13
C CYS A 7 -12.44 13.40 2.46
N GLY A 8 -12.26 12.15 1.99
CA GLY A 8 -13.32 11.32 1.42
C GLY A 8 -13.77 11.66 -0.01
N LYS A 9 -13.18 12.67 -0.66
CA LYS A 9 -13.69 13.21 -1.94
C LYS A 9 -13.58 12.26 -3.14
N CYS A 10 -12.53 11.44 -3.20
CA CYS A 10 -12.34 10.45 -4.27
C CYS A 10 -12.41 9.03 -3.72
N THR A 11 -13.12 8.15 -4.42
CA THR A 11 -13.28 6.74 -4.05
C THR A 11 -11.96 6.00 -3.82
N PRO A 12 -10.92 6.09 -4.69
CA PRO A 12 -9.67 5.39 -4.46
C PRO A 12 -9.00 5.79 -3.15
N CYS A 13 -8.95 7.09 -2.79
CA CYS A 13 -8.41 7.51 -1.49
C CYS A 13 -9.35 7.15 -0.33
N ARG A 14 -10.66 7.41 -0.43
CA ARG A 14 -11.63 7.22 0.67
C ARG A 14 -11.72 5.76 1.11
N ILE A 15 -11.86 4.85 0.15
CA ILE A 15 -12.02 3.42 0.41
C ILE A 15 -10.66 2.75 0.49
N GLY A 16 -9.74 3.10 -0.42
CA GLY A 16 -8.42 2.47 -0.47
C GLY A 16 -7.58 2.73 0.76
N ALA A 17 -7.68 3.91 1.38
CA ALA A 17 -6.97 4.15 2.64
C ALA A 17 -7.42 3.19 3.76
N GLY A 18 -8.73 2.92 3.87
CA GLY A 18 -9.25 1.96 4.84
C GLY A 18 -8.86 0.52 4.50
N ARG A 19 -9.05 0.10 3.24
CA ARG A 19 -8.66 -1.24 2.77
C ARG A 19 -7.16 -1.49 2.90
N GLY A 20 -6.35 -0.44 2.75
CA GLY A 20 -4.91 -0.52 2.92
C GLY A 20 -4.50 -0.82 4.35
N VAL A 21 -5.17 -0.22 5.34
CA VAL A 21 -4.96 -0.57 6.77
C VAL A 21 -5.31 -2.03 7.02
N GLU A 22 -6.51 -2.47 6.61
CA GLU A 22 -6.96 -3.86 6.79
C GLU A 22 -6.01 -4.87 6.12
N THR A 23 -5.47 -4.52 4.95
CA THR A 23 -4.55 -5.39 4.21
C THR A 23 -3.18 -5.45 4.89
N ILE A 24 -2.66 -4.34 5.41
CA ILE A 24 -1.44 -4.33 6.21
C ILE A 24 -1.62 -5.16 7.49
N ASP A 25 -2.75 -5.03 8.18
CA ASP A 25 -3.02 -5.79 9.40
C ASP A 25 -3.01 -7.31 9.15
N ARG A 26 -3.52 -7.75 7.99
CA ARG A 26 -3.42 -9.15 7.55
C ARG A 26 -1.97 -9.59 7.34
N ILE A 27 -1.16 -8.77 6.68
CA ILE A 27 0.26 -9.08 6.44
C ILE A 27 1.02 -9.14 7.77
N ALA A 28 0.76 -8.20 8.69
CA ALA A 28 1.34 -8.20 10.04
C ALA A 28 0.93 -9.43 10.87
N ALA A 29 -0.24 -10.02 10.59
CA ALA A 29 -0.67 -11.30 11.18
C ALA A 29 -0.05 -12.54 10.51
N GLY A 30 0.85 -12.36 9.54
CA GLY A 30 1.57 -13.43 8.85
C GLY A 30 1.01 -13.84 7.49
N ASP A 31 -0.01 -13.15 6.96
CA ASP A 31 -0.57 -13.42 5.63
C ASP A 31 0.23 -12.68 4.53
N ALA A 32 1.40 -13.20 4.18
CA ALA A 32 2.21 -12.67 3.08
C ALA A 32 1.50 -12.78 1.70
N THR A 33 0.45 -13.60 1.57
CA THR A 33 -0.31 -13.74 0.32
C THR A 33 -1.15 -12.50 0.00
N ALA A 34 -1.30 -11.58 0.97
CA ALA A 34 -1.98 -10.31 0.78
C ALA A 34 -1.11 -9.21 0.13
N ILE A 35 0.20 -9.43 -0.05
CA ILE A 35 1.12 -8.43 -0.64
C ILE A 35 0.71 -8.01 -2.07
N PRO A 36 0.35 -8.93 -3.00
CA PRO A 36 -0.10 -8.53 -4.34
C PRO A 36 -1.34 -7.63 -4.31
N LEU A 37 -2.29 -7.92 -3.41
CA LEU A 37 -3.48 -7.09 -3.20
C LEU A 37 -3.11 -5.71 -2.67
N LEU A 38 -2.15 -5.64 -1.74
CA LEU A 38 -1.65 -4.38 -1.20
C LEU A 38 -0.99 -3.53 -2.29
N THR A 39 -0.19 -4.13 -3.17
CA THR A 39 0.49 -3.42 -4.27
C THR A 39 -0.50 -2.89 -5.30
N ASP A 40 -1.46 -3.71 -5.75
CA ASP A 40 -2.52 -3.29 -6.69
C ASP A 40 -3.38 -2.14 -6.13
N LEU A 41 -3.70 -2.21 -4.83
CA LEU A 41 -4.39 -1.13 -4.13
C LEU A 41 -3.56 0.16 -4.11
N CYS A 42 -2.25 0.05 -3.86
CA CYS A 42 -1.33 1.18 -3.85
C CYS A 42 -1.26 1.87 -5.22
N GLU A 43 -1.18 1.10 -6.31
CA GLU A 43 -1.19 1.61 -7.69
C GLU A 43 -2.53 2.30 -8.01
N THR A 44 -3.65 1.66 -7.67
CA THR A 44 -4.99 2.22 -7.85
C THR A 44 -5.14 3.56 -7.12
N MET A 45 -4.62 3.66 -5.89
CA MET A 45 -4.65 4.91 -5.12
C MET A 45 -3.75 5.99 -5.72
N LYS A 46 -2.56 5.61 -6.18
CA LYS A 46 -1.59 6.52 -6.80
C LYS A 46 -2.17 7.17 -8.06
N ASP A 47 -2.75 6.37 -8.94
CA ASP A 47 -3.20 6.84 -10.25
C ASP A 47 -4.63 7.41 -10.23
N GLY A 48 -5.48 6.95 -9.30
CA GLY A 48 -6.90 7.32 -9.25
C GLY A 48 -7.25 8.47 -8.31
N SER A 49 -6.35 8.87 -7.40
CA SER A 49 -6.67 9.89 -6.39
C SER A 49 -6.66 11.31 -6.94
N LEU A 50 -7.67 12.11 -6.58
CA LEU A 50 -7.82 13.48 -7.06
C LEU A 50 -6.81 14.49 -6.49
N CYS A 51 -6.15 14.18 -5.38
CA CYS A 51 -5.21 15.07 -4.72
C CYS A 51 -3.90 14.37 -4.36
N ALA A 52 -2.87 15.18 -4.11
CA ALA A 52 -1.54 14.69 -3.75
C ALA A 52 -1.53 13.81 -2.49
N LEU A 53 -2.37 14.13 -1.49
CA LEU A 53 -2.48 13.29 -0.29
C LEU A 53 -2.89 11.86 -0.67
N GLY A 54 -3.96 11.70 -1.45
CA GLY A 54 -4.42 10.38 -1.87
C GLY A 54 -3.40 9.65 -2.74
N GLY A 55 -2.78 10.35 -3.68
CA GLY A 55 -1.79 9.76 -4.60
C GLY A 55 -0.45 9.40 -3.95
N PHE A 56 -0.03 10.13 -2.90
CA PHE A 56 1.25 9.91 -2.22
C PHE A 56 1.13 9.05 -0.96
N THR A 57 -0.07 8.87 -0.41
CA THR A 57 -0.32 7.94 0.71
C THR A 57 0.27 6.53 0.50
N PRO A 58 0.25 5.95 -0.72
CA PRO A 58 0.84 4.64 -0.99
C PRO A 58 2.36 4.59 -1.05
N TYR A 59 3.05 5.73 -1.21
CA TYR A 59 4.50 5.76 -1.48
C TYR A 59 5.33 5.18 -0.34
N PRO A 60 5.08 5.52 0.95
CA PRO A 60 5.81 4.92 2.06
C PRO A 60 5.62 3.40 2.15
N VAL A 61 4.44 2.91 1.78
CA VAL A 61 4.11 1.47 1.82
C VAL A 61 4.88 0.71 0.73
N MET A 62 4.83 1.20 -0.51
CA MET A 62 5.58 0.61 -1.61
C MET A 62 7.09 0.68 -1.38
N SER A 63 7.58 1.79 -0.81
CA SER A 63 8.99 1.91 -0.42
C SER A 63 9.38 0.87 0.65
N ALA A 64 8.54 0.66 1.67
CA ALA A 64 8.80 -0.34 2.69
C ALA A 64 8.85 -1.76 2.11
N LEU A 65 7.87 -2.12 1.26
CA LEU A 65 7.84 -3.42 0.58
C LEU A 65 9.08 -3.65 -0.31
N GLN A 66 9.54 -2.61 -1.01
CA GLN A 66 10.70 -2.71 -1.90
C GLN A 66 12.02 -2.83 -1.14
N ASN A 67 12.19 -2.06 -0.07
CA ASN A 67 13.46 -1.95 0.64
C ASN A 67 13.62 -2.94 1.79
N PHE A 68 12.51 -3.45 2.33
CA PHE A 68 12.49 -4.38 3.46
C PHE A 68 11.53 -5.57 3.22
N PRO A 69 11.64 -6.30 2.09
CA PRO A 69 10.68 -7.37 1.75
C PRO A 69 10.64 -8.50 2.79
N ASP A 70 11.77 -8.80 3.42
CA ASP A 70 11.90 -9.85 4.44
C ASP A 70 11.01 -9.58 5.67
N GLU A 71 10.80 -8.31 6.04
CA GLU A 71 9.95 -7.90 7.17
C GLU A 71 8.46 -8.19 6.93
N PHE A 72 8.05 -8.37 5.67
CA PHE A 72 6.67 -8.70 5.28
C PHE A 72 6.48 -10.20 4.99
N GLY A 73 7.50 -11.02 5.24
CA GLY A 73 7.47 -12.45 4.90
C GLY A 73 7.52 -12.72 3.40
N ALA A 74 7.90 -11.74 2.58
CA ALA A 74 8.21 -11.95 1.18
C ALA A 74 9.64 -12.46 1.05
N THR A 75 9.84 -13.57 0.35
CA THR A 75 11.19 -13.98 -0.05
C THR A 75 11.75 -12.90 -0.95
N PRO A 76 12.97 -12.37 -0.70
CA PRO A 76 13.52 -11.30 -1.52
C PRO A 76 13.63 -11.78 -2.96
N ALA A 77 12.80 -11.22 -3.84
CA ALA A 77 13.03 -11.29 -5.27
C ALA A 77 14.30 -10.46 -5.51
N ASN A 78 15.39 -11.17 -5.77
CA ASN A 78 16.72 -10.66 -6.14
C ASN A 78 16.71 -9.18 -6.55
N GLN A 79 17.45 -8.36 -5.81
CA GLN A 79 17.79 -6.99 -6.20
C GLN A 79 18.52 -7.03 -7.55
N ALA A 80 17.77 -7.00 -8.65
CA ALA A 80 18.24 -6.57 -9.95
C ALA A 80 17.84 -5.10 -10.10
N ALA A 81 18.63 -4.25 -9.43
CA ALA A 81 18.67 -2.84 -9.75
C ALA A 81 19.46 -2.68 -11.06
N GLU A 82 18.81 -2.12 -12.06
CA GLU A 82 19.43 -1.37 -13.16
C GLU A 82 18.88 0.05 -13.14
#